data_AF-A0A8B7ISU3-F1
#
_entry.id   AF-A0A8B7ISU3-F1
#
_cell.length_a   1.000
_cell.length_b   1.000
_cell.length_c   1.000
_cell.angle_alpha   90.00
_cell.angle_beta   90.00
_cell.angle_gamma   90.00
#
_symmetry.space_group_name_H-M   'P 1'
#
loop_
_entity.id
_entity.type
_entity.pdbx_description
1 polymer ?
#
loop_
_entity_poly.entity_id
_entity_poly.type
_entity_poly.pdbx_seq_one_letter_code
_entity_poly.pdbx_strand_id
1 'polypeptide(L)'
;MAGLVYLDYIRVTEMLDRIQQLDCSTYELERLHTKVTSLCNRIEQIQCHNAKDRLAQSDMAKRIANLLRVVLSLQHSPEPISDATPDVQRVPLRLLAPHIGRLPMPEDYALEELRSLTQSYLRELTVVTQ
;
A
#
# COMPACT_ATOMS: atom_id res chain seq x y z
N MET A 1 -16.24 17.49 1.41
CA MET A 1 -15.75 16.10 1.65
C MET A 1 -14.26 15.92 1.37
N ALA A 2 -13.69 16.52 0.33
CA ALA A 2 -12.24 16.40 0.02
C ALA A 2 -11.31 16.80 1.19
N GLY A 3 -11.64 17.87 1.93
CA GLY A 3 -10.85 18.30 3.11
C GLY A 3 -10.63 17.21 4.17
N LEU A 4 -11.62 16.35 4.39
CA LEU A 4 -11.47 15.21 5.31
C LEU A 4 -10.52 14.15 4.75
N VAL A 5 -10.55 13.90 3.44
CA VAL A 5 -9.64 12.94 2.79
C VAL A 5 -8.19 13.43 2.88
N TYR A 6 -7.95 14.73 2.67
CA TYR A 6 -6.62 15.32 2.84
C TYR A 6 -6.13 15.26 4.29
N LEU A 7 -6.99 15.59 5.26
CA LEU A 7 -6.63 15.51 6.68
C LEU A 7 -6.31 14.06 7.10
N ASP A 8 -7.09 13.09 6.62
CA ASP A 8 -6.85 11.69 6.91
C ASP A 8 -5.56 11.17 6.25
N TYR A 9 -5.27 11.62 5.03
CA TYR A 9 -4.01 11.36 4.34
C TYR A 9 -2.79 11.88 5.12
N ILE A 10 -2.85 13.13 5.60
CA ILE A 10 -1.79 13.73 6.42
C ILE A 10 -1.61 12.92 7.71
N ARG A 11 -2.69 12.59 8.42
CA ARG A 11 -2.61 11.82 9.66
C ARG A 11 -2.05 10.41 9.46
N VAL A 12 -2.43 9.73 8.38
CA VAL A 12 -1.90 8.39 8.04
C VAL A 12 -0.41 8.46 7.69
N THR A 13 0.00 9.53 7.02
CA THR A 13 1.42 9.80 6.73
C THR A 13 2.23 9.98 8.00
N GLU A 14 1.78 10.86 8.90
CA GLU A 14 2.46 11.12 10.17
C GLU A 14 2.50 9.87 11.05
N MET A 15 1.45 9.04 11.01
CA MET A 15 1.44 7.75 11.70
C MET A 15 2.51 6.80 11.16
N LEU A 16 2.73 6.75 9.84
CA LEU A 16 3.81 5.94 9.27
C LEU A 16 5.17 6.42 9.76
N ASP A 17 5.43 7.73 9.72
CA ASP A 17 6.73 8.28 10.12
C ASP A 17 7.03 7.92 11.59
N ARG A 18 6.00 7.89 12.45
CA ARG A 18 6.12 7.42 13.84
C ARG A 18 6.39 5.92 13.93
N ILE A 19 5.74 5.11 13.10
CA ILE A 19 5.89 3.65 13.06
C ILE A 19 7.26 3.22 12.52
N GLN A 20 7.88 4.02 11.64
CA GLN A 20 9.25 3.78 11.20
C GLN A 20 10.29 4.09 12.29
N GLN A 21 9.92 4.87 13.31
CA GLN A 21 10.81 5.31 14.39
C GLN A 21 10.65 4.54 15.70
N LEU A 22 9.53 3.84 15.90
CA LEU A 22 9.24 3.07 17.11
C LEU A 22 8.77 1.65 16.75
N ASP A 23 9.09 0.69 17.61
CA ASP A 23 8.50 -0.65 17.57
C ASP A 23 6.97 -0.53 17.69
N CYS A 24 6.28 -0.77 16.58
CA CYS A 24 4.83 -0.62 16.47
C CYS A 24 4.13 -1.85 16.99
N SER A 25 3.10 -1.66 17.83
CA SER A 25 2.27 -2.78 18.29
C SER A 25 1.38 -3.29 17.15
N THR A 26 1.03 -4.58 17.20
CA THR A 26 0.11 -5.21 16.24
C THR A 26 -1.22 -4.44 16.13
N TYR A 27 -1.73 -3.93 17.25
CA TYR A 27 -2.96 -3.13 17.28
C TYR A 27 -2.85 -1.82 16.48
N GLU A 28 -1.76 -1.07 16.66
CA GLU A 28 -1.54 0.18 15.91
C GLU A 28 -1.37 -0.11 14.41
N LEU A 29 -0.75 -1.24 14.07
CA LEU A 29 -0.57 -1.67 12.69
C LEU A 29 -1.88 -2.08 12.01
N GLU A 30 -2.76 -2.81 12.69
CA GLU A 30 -4.12 -3.12 12.21
C GLU A 30 -4.99 -1.88 12.05
N ARG A 31 -4.87 -0.95 13.01
CA ARG A 31 -5.56 0.34 12.94
C ARG A 31 -5.06 1.17 11.77
N LEU A 32 -3.76 1.16 11.49
CA LEU A 32 -3.18 1.81 10.32
C LEU A 32 -3.67 1.15 9.02
N HIS A 33 -3.64 -0.18 8.95
CA HIS A 33 -4.16 -0.94 7.80
C HIS A 33 -5.60 -0.53 7.44
N THR A 34 -6.48 -0.49 8.45
CA THR A 34 -7.89 -0.09 8.26
C THR A 34 -8.01 1.34 7.71
N LYS A 35 -7.20 2.28 8.21
CA LYS A 35 -7.20 3.67 7.73
C LYS A 35 -6.68 3.80 6.31
N VAL A 36 -5.59 3.12 5.97
CA VAL A 36 -4.99 3.12 4.63
C VAL A 36 -5.98 2.56 3.62
N THR A 37 -6.60 1.42 3.92
CA THR A 37 -7.61 0.79 3.05
C THR A 37 -8.85 1.66 2.87
N SER A 38 -9.32 2.34 3.93
CA SER A 38 -10.41 3.31 3.85
C SER A 38 -10.04 4.50 2.94
N LEU A 39 -8.81 4.99 3.03
CA LEU A 39 -8.31 6.09 2.20
C LEU A 39 -8.22 5.71 0.72
N CYS A 40 -7.79 4.48 0.38
CA CYS A 40 -7.78 4.02 -1.01
C CYS A 40 -9.13 4.27 -1.70
N ASN A 41 -10.23 3.91 -1.03
CA ASN A 41 -11.58 4.06 -1.57
C ASN A 41 -12.05 5.51 -1.66
N ARG A 42 -11.57 6.38 -0.77
CA ARG A 42 -12.00 7.79 -0.68
C ARG A 42 -11.22 8.72 -1.58
N ILE A 43 -9.96 8.38 -1.91
CA ILE A 43 -9.13 9.14 -2.85
C ILE A 43 -9.76 9.14 -4.24
N GLU A 44 -10.29 8.00 -4.68
CA GLU A 44 -11.04 7.86 -5.94
C GLU A 44 -12.23 8.84 -6.04
N GLN A 45 -12.86 9.16 -4.91
CA GLN A 45 -14.04 10.03 -4.85
C GLN A 45 -13.72 11.53 -4.85
N ILE A 46 -12.44 11.92 -4.87
CA ILE A 46 -12.05 13.33 -4.96
C ILE A 46 -12.33 13.84 -6.38
N GLN A 47 -13.19 14.84 -6.49
CA GLN A 47 -13.43 15.53 -7.76
C GLN A 47 -12.20 16.35 -8.17
N CYS A 48 -11.68 16.10 -9.37
CA CYS A 48 -10.56 16.84 -9.95
C CYS A 48 -11.05 17.80 -11.03
N HIS A 49 -10.80 19.10 -10.86
CA HIS A 49 -11.27 20.14 -11.78
C HIS A 49 -10.17 20.61 -12.74
N ASN A 50 -8.91 20.39 -12.37
CA ASN A 50 -7.76 20.79 -13.17
C ASN A 50 -6.64 19.73 -13.14
N ALA A 51 -5.59 19.96 -13.93
CA ALA A 51 -4.45 19.05 -14.02
C ALA A 51 -3.65 18.94 -12.71
N LYS A 52 -3.58 20.01 -11.91
CA LYS A 52 -2.91 20.00 -10.60
C LYS A 52 -3.67 19.12 -9.61
N ASP A 53 -5.01 19.17 -9.63
CA ASP A 53 -5.83 18.31 -8.77
C ASP A 53 -5.61 16.83 -9.09
N ARG A 54 -5.59 16.49 -10.39
CA ARG A 54 -5.29 15.11 -10.83
C ARG A 54 -3.88 14.68 -10.42
N LEU A 55 -2.89 15.55 -10.58
CA LEU A 55 -1.52 15.26 -10.16
C LEU A 55 -1.45 15.00 -8.65
N ALA A 56 -2.10 15.84 -7.83
CA ALA A 56 -2.15 15.65 -6.39
C ALA A 56 -2.87 14.35 -6.00
N GLN A 57 -3.99 14.03 -6.67
CA GLN A 57 -4.74 12.79 -6.45
C GLN A 57 -3.90 11.56 -6.79
N SER A 58 -3.17 11.59 -7.92
CA SER A 58 -2.26 10.52 -8.33
C SER A 58 -1.07 10.35 -7.40
N ASP A 59 -0.49 11.44 -6.88
CA ASP A 59 0.60 11.39 -5.91
C ASP A 59 0.12 10.79 -4.57
N MET A 60 -1.05 11.22 -4.08
CA MET A 60 -1.70 10.62 -2.92
C MET A 60 -1.96 9.12 -3.13
N ALA A 61 -2.51 8.75 -4.29
CA ALA A 61 -2.76 7.36 -4.65
C ALA A 61 -1.50 6.50 -4.60
N LYS A 62 -0.42 6.97 -5.24
CA LYS A 62 0.87 6.27 -5.25
C LYS A 62 1.42 6.09 -3.83
N ARG A 63 1.37 7.14 -3.02
CA ARG A 63 1.89 7.10 -1.65
C ARG A 63 1.08 6.16 -0.75
N ILE A 64 -0.25 6.17 -0.88
CA ILE A 64 -1.14 5.25 -0.15
C ILE A 64 -0.92 3.79 -0.59
N ALA A 65 -0.69 3.52 -1.88
CA ALA A 65 -0.36 2.17 -2.34
C ALA A 65 0.94 1.64 -1.70
N ASN A 66 1.98 2.48 -1.66
CA ASN A 66 3.23 2.15 -0.99
C ASN A 66 3.05 1.93 0.52
N LEU A 67 2.26 2.78 1.17
CA LEU A 67 1.92 2.63 2.58
C LEU A 67 1.23 1.29 2.85
N LEU A 68 0.27 0.91 2.02
CA LEU A 68 -0.42 -0.37 2.15
C LEU A 68 0.56 -1.55 2.04
N ARG A 69 1.51 -1.49 1.10
CA ARG A 69 2.59 -2.48 0.99
C ARG A 69 3.41 -2.56 2.27
N VAL A 70 3.88 -1.43 2.78
CA VAL A 70 4.71 -1.41 4.01
C VAL A 70 3.94 -1.98 5.19
N VAL A 71 2.68 -1.55 5.38
CA VAL A 71 1.83 -2.04 6.48
C VAL A 71 1.65 -3.56 6.38
N LEU A 72 1.33 -4.07 5.20
CA LEU A 72 1.18 -5.51 5.00
C LEU A 72 2.52 -6.25 5.16
N SER A 73 3.65 -5.68 4.73
CA SER A 73 4.98 -6.27 4.93
C SER A 73 5.31 -6.40 6.42
N LEU A 74 4.96 -5.40 7.21
CA LEU A 74 5.16 -5.42 8.66
C LEU A 74 4.21 -6.42 9.34
N GLN A 75 2.96 -6.56 8.87
CA GLN A 75 1.98 -7.51 9.42
C GLN A 75 2.34 -8.97 9.12
N HIS A 76 2.92 -9.22 7.95
CA HIS A 76 3.26 -10.56 7.46
C HIS A 76 4.76 -10.85 7.55
N SER A 77 5.53 -10.03 8.29
CA SER A 77 6.93 -10.33 8.54
C SER A 77 7.00 -11.66 9.30
N PRO A 78 7.58 -12.72 8.72
CA PRO A 78 7.67 -13.99 9.42
C PRO A 78 8.55 -13.81 10.67
N GLU A 79 8.12 -14.42 11.79
CA GLU A 79 9.02 -14.68 12.92
C GLU A 79 10.33 -15.33 12.42
N PRO A 80 11.46 -15.13 13.12
CA PRO A 80 12.76 -15.66 12.72
C PRO A 80 12.80 -17.17 12.98
N ILE A 81 12.18 -17.95 12.11
CA ILE A 81 12.43 -19.39 12.04
C ILE A 81 13.64 -19.56 11.13
N SER A 82 14.74 -19.94 11.78
CA SER A 82 16.07 -20.30 11.27
C SER A 82 16.17 -20.68 9.79
N ASP A 83 17.25 -20.17 9.17
CA ASP A 83 17.89 -20.70 7.96
C ASP A 83 17.03 -20.81 6.70
N ALA A 84 16.61 -19.67 6.16
CA ALA A 84 16.46 -19.53 4.72
C ALA A 84 16.73 -18.08 4.29
N THR A 85 17.42 -17.96 3.16
CA THR A 85 17.92 -16.75 2.48
C THR A 85 17.04 -15.49 2.59
N PRO A 86 17.65 -14.28 2.68
CA PRO A 86 16.94 -13.01 2.89
C PRO A 86 16.31 -12.53 1.59
N ASP A 87 15.29 -13.22 1.08
CA ASP A 87 14.64 -12.81 -0.16
C ASP A 87 13.23 -12.29 0.09
N VAL A 88 13.15 -10.95 0.11
CA VAL A 88 12.03 -10.08 -0.23
C VAL A 88 10.67 -10.41 0.40
N GLN A 89 10.31 -9.58 1.38
CA GLN A 89 8.96 -9.26 1.87
C GLN A 89 7.82 -9.94 1.10
N ARG A 90 7.39 -11.11 1.59
CA ARG A 90 6.25 -11.88 1.07
C ARG A 90 4.94 -11.24 1.50
N VAL A 91 4.59 -10.09 0.95
CA VAL A 91 3.22 -9.59 1.08
C VAL A 91 2.34 -10.40 0.13
N PRO A 92 1.31 -11.11 0.61
CA PRO A 92 0.43 -11.86 -0.26
C PRO A 92 -0.26 -10.91 -1.23
N LEU A 93 0.00 -11.07 -2.53
CA LEU A 93 -0.49 -10.20 -3.61
C LEU A 93 -2.01 -10.05 -3.63
N ARG A 94 -2.72 -11.10 -3.18
CA ARG A 94 -4.18 -11.13 -3.05
C ARG A 94 -4.71 -10.03 -2.14
N LEU A 95 -3.92 -9.59 -1.16
CA LEU A 95 -4.29 -8.52 -0.24
C LEU A 95 -4.07 -7.13 -0.83
N LEU A 96 -3.14 -6.99 -1.78
CA LEU A 96 -2.82 -5.70 -2.43
C LEU A 96 -3.70 -5.40 -3.65
N ALA A 97 -3.96 -6.40 -4.47
CA ALA A 97 -4.70 -6.28 -5.74
C ALA A 97 -6.04 -5.51 -5.65
N PRO A 98 -6.94 -5.78 -4.68
CA PRO A 98 -8.24 -5.09 -4.62
C PRO A 98 -8.14 -3.61 -4.25
N HIS A 99 -7.00 -3.17 -3.71
CA HIS A 99 -6.79 -1.78 -3.31
C HIS A 99 -6.03 -0.98 -4.36
N ILE A 100 -5.02 -1.58 -5.00
CA ILE A 100 -4.23 -0.92 -6.04
C ILE A 100 -5.10 -0.63 -7.28
N GLY A 101 -5.93 -1.57 -7.71
CA GLY A 101 -6.79 -1.39 -8.90
C GLY A 101 -7.86 -0.32 -8.76
N ARG A 102 -8.14 0.17 -7.54
CA ARG A 102 -9.15 1.21 -7.26
C ARG A 102 -8.56 2.60 -7.15
N LEU A 103 -7.24 2.72 -7.13
CA LEU A 103 -6.57 4.00 -6.99
C LEU A 103 -6.53 4.72 -8.35
N PRO A 104 -6.78 6.05 -8.40
CA PRO A 104 -6.72 6.86 -9.61
C PRO A 104 -5.28 7.10 -10.06
N MET A 105 -4.61 6.03 -10.48
CA MET A 105 -3.24 6.06 -10.96
C MET A 105 -3.18 6.48 -12.44
N PRO A 106 -2.15 7.23 -12.86
CA PRO A 106 -1.82 7.39 -14.27
C PRO A 106 -1.51 6.04 -14.91
N GLU A 107 -1.71 5.94 -16.22
CA GLU A 107 -1.54 4.71 -16.99
C GLU A 107 -0.15 4.09 -16.80
N ASP A 108 0.92 4.89 -16.86
CA ASP A 108 2.29 4.42 -16.67
C ASP A 108 2.50 3.73 -15.32
N TYR A 109 1.92 4.31 -14.26
CA TYR A 109 2.00 3.76 -12.90
C TYR A 109 1.15 2.50 -12.74
N ALA A 110 -0.07 2.50 -13.26
CA ALA A 110 -0.92 1.32 -13.22
C ALA A 110 -0.25 0.12 -13.91
N LEU A 111 0.46 0.36 -15.02
CA LEU A 111 1.22 -0.66 -15.74
C LEU A 111 2.47 -1.12 -14.97
N GLU A 112 3.22 -0.19 -14.37
CA GLU A 112 4.35 -0.54 -13.50
C GLU A 112 3.89 -1.43 -12.33
N GLU A 113 2.77 -1.06 -11.71
CA GLU A 113 2.17 -1.82 -10.62
C GLU A 113 1.71 -3.20 -11.09
N LEU A 114 1.01 -3.30 -12.21
CA LEU A 114 0.60 -4.57 -12.79
C LEU A 114 1.80 -5.47 -13.09
N ARG A 115 2.90 -4.91 -13.62
CA ARG A 115 4.14 -5.65 -13.88
C ARG A 115 4.75 -6.16 -12.58
N SER A 116 4.86 -5.31 -11.57
CA SER A 116 5.39 -5.70 -10.26
C SER A 116 4.54 -6.80 -9.61
N LEU A 117 3.21 -6.67 -9.67
CA LEU A 117 2.27 -7.67 -9.16
C LEU A 117 2.41 -9.01 -9.91
N THR A 118 2.51 -8.96 -11.24
CA THR A 118 2.67 -10.16 -12.09
C THR A 118 3.99 -10.87 -11.82
N GLN A 119 5.10 -10.14 -11.72
CA GLN A 119 6.41 -10.70 -11.40
C GLN A 119 6.41 -11.41 -10.05
N SER A 120 5.82 -10.76 -9.04
CA SER A 120 5.71 -11.35 -7.70
C SER A 120 4.84 -12.62 -7.72
N TYR A 121 3.72 -12.60 -8.46
CA TYR A 121 2.83 -13.77 -8.58
C TYR A 121 3.53 -14.96 -9.26
N LEU A 122 4.28 -14.70 -10.33
CA LEU A 122 5.07 -15.74 -11.00
C LEU A 122 6.12 -16.34 -10.06
N ARG A 123 6.78 -15.51 -9.23
CA ARG A 123 7.72 -16.01 -8.21
C ARG A 123 7.04 -16.91 -7.19
N GLU A 124 5.86 -16.52 -6.68
CA GLU A 124 5.08 -17.36 -5.75
C GLU A 124 4.76 -18.73 -6.37
N LEU A 125 4.34 -18.76 -7.65
CA LEU A 125 4.06 -20.01 -8.35
C LEU A 125 5.30 -20.90 -8.50
N THR A 126 6.47 -20.32 -8.81
CA THR A 126 7.70 -21.10 -8.99
C THR A 126 8.20 -21.77 -7.70
N VAL A 127 7.90 -21.18 -6.53
CA VAL A 127 8.25 -21.75 -5.22
C VAL A 127 7.32 -22.91 -4.84
N VAL A 128 6.07 -22.90 -5.29
CA VAL A 128 5.08 -23.98 -5.03
C VAL A 128 5.34 -25.22 -5.89
N THR A 129 6.15 -25.11 -6.95
CA THR A 129 6.44 -26.19 -7.90
C THR A 129 7.70 -27.02 -7.60
N GLN A 130 8.31 -26.89 -6.42
CA GLN A 130 9.42 -27.73 -5.94
C GLN A 130 8.99 -28.56 -4.72
#